data_AF-A0A7T8H2N6-F1
#
_entry.id   AF-A0A7T8H2N6-F1
#
_cell.length_a   1.000
_cell.length_b   1.000
_cell.length_c   1.000
_cell.angle_alpha   90.00
_cell.angle_beta   90.00
_cell.angle_gamma   90.00
#
_symmetry.space_group_name_H-M   'P 1'
#
loop_
_entity.id
_entity.type
_entity.pdbx_description
1 polymer ?
#
loop_
_entity_poly.entity_id
_entity_poly.type
_entity_poly.pdbx_seq_one_letter_code
_entity_poly.pdbx_strand_id
1 'polypeptide(L)'
;MPTFFFKAGEKIRKETYYKVFRYTVLLWLKANYHAGNYVWAQDGAPSHTSDLCQKFRTANMVHFWQKDMWLSSSPDLNPLDFAVWDELKRKINRTPHPNVDALKATIRMEWDNMSEEFLINSCKTLRCRVEAVIEAEGGQVE
;
A
#
# COMPACT_ATOMS: atom_id res chain seq x y z
N MET A 1 6.36 6.33 4.26
CA MET A 1 5.01 6.44 4.86
C MET A 1 5.00 5.67 6.18
N PRO A 2 4.38 6.17 7.27
CA PRO A 2 4.35 5.45 8.53
C PRO A 2 3.48 4.19 8.45
N THR A 3 3.93 3.11 9.08
CA THR A 3 3.09 1.93 9.32
C THR A 3 1.98 2.26 10.32
N PHE A 4 0.76 1.77 10.07
CA PHE A 4 -0.37 1.88 11.00
C PHE A 4 -0.83 0.49 11.43
N PHE A 5 -0.96 0.27 12.74
CA PHE A 5 -1.45 -0.99 13.30
C PHE A 5 -2.85 -0.81 13.86
N PHE A 6 -3.83 -1.51 13.27
CA PHE A 6 -5.18 -1.57 13.82
C PHE A 6 -5.20 -2.34 15.15
N LYS A 7 -6.25 -2.11 15.95
CA LYS A 7 -6.44 -2.86 17.19
C LYS A 7 -6.76 -4.32 16.88
N ALA A 8 -6.35 -5.23 17.76
CA ALA A 8 -6.66 -6.65 17.60
C ALA A 8 -8.19 -6.85 17.54
N GLY A 9 -8.65 -7.61 16.54
CA GLY A 9 -10.09 -7.86 16.30
C GLY A 9 -10.86 -6.71 15.64
N GLU A 10 -10.21 -5.58 15.35
CA GLU A 10 -10.86 -4.46 14.66
C GLU A 10 -11.14 -4.80 13.20
N LYS A 11 -12.42 -4.76 12.80
CA LYS A 11 -12.80 -4.89 11.40
C LYS A 11 -12.55 -3.57 10.67
N ILE A 12 -11.78 -3.63 9.60
CA ILE A 12 -11.48 -2.45 8.76
C ILE A 12 -12.71 -2.15 7.89
N ARG A 13 -13.61 -1.32 8.43
CA ARG A 13 -14.74 -0.76 7.69
C ARG A 13 -14.35 0.57 7.04
N LYS A 14 -15.23 1.11 6.20
CA LYS A 14 -15.01 2.39 5.52
C LYS A 14 -14.70 3.54 6.48
N GLU A 15 -15.32 3.58 7.66
CA GLU A 15 -15.10 4.63 8.67
C GLU A 15 -13.72 4.53 9.32
N THR A 16 -13.30 3.30 9.66
CA THR A 16 -11.98 3.04 10.24
C THR A 16 -10.89 3.39 9.23
N TYR A 17 -11.05 2.92 7.99
CA TYR A 17 -10.12 3.22 6.92
C TYR A 17 -10.05 4.73 6.62
N TYR A 18 -11.21 5.40 6.53
CA TYR A 18 -11.30 6.86 6.36
C TYR A 18 -10.51 7.62 7.44
N LYS A 19 -10.59 7.20 8.71
CA LYS A 19 -9.85 7.85 9.80
C LYS A 19 -8.35 7.71 9.62
N VAL A 20 -7.85 6.51 9.29
CA VAL A 20 -6.41 6.29 9.01
C VAL A 20 -5.98 7.15 7.83
N PHE A 21 -6.79 7.18 6.77
CA PHE A 21 -6.48 7.97 5.59
C PHE A 21 -6.39 9.47 5.91
N ARG A 22 -7.40 10.00 6.61
CA ARG A 22 -7.52 11.42 6.95
C ARG A 22 -6.45 11.88 7.94
N TYR A 23 -6.24 11.10 9.00
CA TYR A 23 -5.42 11.53 10.14
C TYR A 23 -3.98 10.99 10.11
N THR A 24 -3.65 10.11 9.17
CA THR A 24 -2.30 9.56 9.04
C THR A 24 -1.77 9.74 7.63
N VAL A 25 -2.39 9.13 6.62
CA VAL A 25 -1.87 9.11 5.25
C VAL A 25 -1.82 10.51 4.65
N LEU A 26 -2.94 11.25 4.67
CA LEU A 26 -3.03 12.57 4.05
C LEU A 26 -2.11 13.59 4.73
N LEU A 27 -1.99 13.55 6.06
CA LEU A 27 -1.09 14.43 6.80
C LEU A 27 0.37 14.14 6.44
N TRP A 28 0.75 12.86 6.36
CA TRP A 28 2.10 12.47 5.94
C TRP A 28 2.40 12.90 4.50
N LEU A 29 1.48 12.69 3.57
CA LEU A 29 1.65 13.13 2.18
C LEU A 29 1.84 14.65 2.08
N LYS A 30 1.00 15.43 2.77
CA LYS A 30 1.12 16.90 2.79
C LYS A 30 2.42 17.38 3.43
N ALA A 31 2.99 16.63 4.37
CA ALA A 31 4.23 16.97 5.05
C ALA A 31 5.50 16.58 4.26
N ASN A 32 5.42 15.63 3.33
CA ASN A 32 6.59 15.08 2.62
C ASN A 32 6.58 15.37 1.12
N TYR A 33 5.42 15.65 0.53
CA TYR A 33 5.23 15.90 -0.90
C TYR A 33 4.44 17.19 -1.14
N HIS A 34 4.98 18.31 -0.66
CA HIS A 34 4.32 19.62 -0.73
C HIS A 34 3.94 20.05 -2.15
N ALA A 35 4.75 19.66 -3.15
CA ALA A 35 4.52 19.98 -4.55
C ALA A 35 3.44 19.10 -5.21
N GLY A 36 2.89 18.10 -4.51
CA GLY A 36 1.92 17.17 -5.09
C GLY A 36 2.55 16.20 -6.11
N ASN A 37 3.87 16.01 -6.04
CA ASN A 37 4.64 15.12 -6.91
C ASN A 37 4.49 13.64 -6.52
N TYR A 38 3.26 13.16 -6.41
CA TYR A 38 2.91 11.77 -6.15
C TYR A 38 1.63 11.38 -6.88
N VAL A 39 1.45 10.08 -7.09
CA VAL A 39 0.16 9.50 -7.45
C VAL A 39 -0.16 8.42 -6.41
N TRP A 40 -1.33 8.50 -5.79
CA TRP A 40 -1.76 7.48 -4.84
C TRP A 40 -2.47 6.33 -5.55
N ALA A 41 -2.00 5.10 -5.31
CA ALA A 41 -2.61 3.88 -5.83
C ALA A 41 -2.90 2.91 -4.67
N GLN A 42 -3.97 2.13 -4.81
CA GLN A 42 -4.39 1.09 -3.85
C GLN A 42 -5.37 0.13 -4.54
N ASP A 43 -5.52 -1.05 -3.96
CA ASP A 43 -6.43 -2.09 -4.44
C ASP A 43 -7.93 -1.76 -4.26
N GLY A 44 -8.76 -2.59 -4.88
CA GLY A 44 -10.22 -2.43 -4.95
C GLY A 44 -11.00 -2.81 -3.68
N ALA A 45 -10.37 -2.96 -2.50
CA ALA A 45 -11.04 -3.40 -1.29
C ALA A 45 -12.30 -2.55 -0.97
N PRO A 46 -13.40 -3.14 -0.44
CA PRO A 46 -14.67 -2.40 -0.24
C PRO A 46 -14.56 -1.13 0.62
N SER A 47 -13.66 -1.12 1.61
CA SER A 47 -13.37 0.08 2.41
C SER A 47 -12.74 1.18 1.56
N HIS A 48 -11.81 0.82 0.69
CA HIS A 48 -11.07 1.71 -0.21
C HIS A 48 -11.99 2.30 -1.27
N THR A 49 -12.87 1.50 -1.86
CA THR A 49 -13.76 1.89 -2.96
C THR A 49 -15.07 2.54 -2.51
N SER A 50 -15.33 2.59 -1.20
CA SER A 50 -16.51 3.24 -0.63
C SER A 50 -16.65 4.72 -1.01
N ASP A 51 -17.89 5.18 -1.20
CA ASP A 51 -18.20 6.57 -1.53
C ASP A 51 -17.59 7.58 -0.56
N LEU A 52 -17.55 7.24 0.74
CA LEU A 52 -16.94 8.08 1.77
C LEU A 52 -15.46 8.35 1.47
N CYS A 53 -14.70 7.28 1.17
CA CYS A 53 -13.27 7.38 0.94
C CYS A 53 -12.97 7.97 -0.44
N GLN A 54 -13.77 7.65 -1.46
CA GLN A 54 -13.65 8.23 -2.79
C GLN A 54 -13.88 9.75 -2.77
N LYS A 55 -15.01 10.21 -2.20
CA LYS A 55 -15.31 11.64 -2.07
C LYS A 55 -14.23 12.38 -1.29
N PHE A 56 -13.71 11.76 -0.22
CA PHE A 56 -12.63 12.35 0.56
C PHE A 56 -11.35 12.49 -0.26
N ARG A 57 -10.93 11.47 -1.01
CA ARG A 57 -9.74 11.55 -1.87
C ARG A 57 -9.90 12.58 -2.98
N THR A 58 -11.03 12.61 -3.69
CA THR A 58 -11.32 13.61 -4.72
C THR A 58 -11.20 15.04 -4.19
N ALA A 59 -11.64 15.29 -2.95
CA ALA A 59 -11.58 16.62 -2.36
C ALA A 59 -10.20 17.02 -1.78
N ASN A 60 -9.28 16.07 -1.55
CA ASN A 60 -8.08 16.32 -0.74
C ASN A 60 -6.75 15.91 -1.39
N MET A 61 -6.77 15.06 -2.42
CA MET A 61 -5.56 14.54 -3.06
C MET A 61 -5.32 15.22 -4.39
N VAL A 62 -4.04 15.40 -4.72
CA VAL A 62 -3.64 16.01 -5.99
C VAL A 62 -3.83 15.01 -7.13
N HIS A 63 -3.26 13.81 -6.99
CA HIS A 63 -3.40 12.73 -7.96
C HIS A 63 -3.59 11.38 -7.25
N PHE A 64 -4.55 10.60 -7.75
CA PHE A 64 -4.80 9.23 -7.31
C PHE A 64 -5.47 8.43 -8.42
N TRP A 65 -5.27 7.11 -8.40
CA TRP A 65 -5.97 6.19 -9.30
C TRP A 65 -7.42 6.03 -8.87
N GLN A 66 -8.33 6.20 -9.83
CA GLN A 66 -9.76 6.00 -9.59
C GLN A 66 -10.06 4.52 -9.31
N LYS A 67 -11.21 4.23 -8.68
CA LYS A 67 -11.56 2.86 -8.25
C LYS A 67 -11.61 1.84 -9.39
N ASP A 68 -11.85 2.30 -10.60
CA ASP A 68 -12.00 1.51 -11.82
C ASP A 68 -10.68 1.32 -12.58
N MET A 69 -9.60 2.00 -12.18
CA MET A 69 -8.27 1.77 -12.75
C MET A 69 -7.62 0.48 -12.23
N TRP A 70 -8.01 0.02 -11.03
CA TRP A 70 -7.43 -1.17 -10.43
C TRP A 70 -8.18 -2.43 -10.90
N LEU A 71 -7.46 -3.35 -11.56
CA LEU A 71 -8.02 -4.64 -11.95
C LEU A 71 -8.32 -5.50 -10.72
N SER A 72 -9.46 -6.20 -10.75
CA SER A 72 -9.83 -7.11 -9.67
C SER A 72 -8.86 -8.30 -9.64
N SER A 73 -8.48 -8.72 -8.43
CA SER A 73 -7.62 -9.90 -8.21
C SER A 73 -6.26 -9.84 -8.91
N SER A 74 -5.63 -8.66 -8.94
CA SER A 74 -4.33 -8.45 -9.59
C SER A 74 -3.23 -8.06 -8.59
N PRO A 75 -2.84 -8.96 -7.65
CA PRO A 75 -1.71 -8.71 -6.75
C PRO A 75 -0.41 -8.51 -7.53
N ASP A 76 -0.29 -9.12 -8.71
CA ASP A 76 0.84 -9.02 -9.63
C ASP A 76 1.08 -7.57 -10.12
N LEU A 77 0.11 -6.68 -9.95
CA LEU A 77 0.22 -5.26 -10.32
C LEU A 77 0.41 -4.33 -9.12
N ASN A 78 0.44 -4.84 -7.89
CA ASN A 78 0.70 -4.05 -6.69
C ASN A 78 2.14 -4.23 -6.21
N PRO A 79 3.00 -3.21 -6.28
CA PRO A 79 4.37 -3.29 -5.75
C PRO A 79 4.43 -3.67 -4.27
N LEU A 80 3.38 -3.36 -3.51
CA LEU A 80 3.30 -3.83 -2.13
C LEU A 80 3.19 -5.36 -2.06
N ASP A 81 2.37 -5.97 -2.92
CA ASP A 81 2.08 -7.41 -2.90
C ASP A 81 3.18 -8.24 -3.55
N PHE A 82 3.63 -7.89 -4.77
CA PHE A 82 4.62 -8.72 -5.49
C PHE A 82 6.07 -8.54 -5.01
N ALA A 83 6.37 -7.55 -4.17
CA ALA A 83 7.75 -7.27 -3.73
C ALA A 83 7.87 -6.89 -2.25
N VAL A 84 7.24 -5.79 -1.83
CA VAL A 84 7.52 -5.19 -0.50
C VAL A 84 7.13 -6.12 0.65
N TRP A 85 5.96 -6.76 0.58
CA TRP A 85 5.53 -7.66 1.65
C TRP A 85 6.42 -8.88 1.78
N ASP A 86 6.91 -9.43 0.67
CA ASP A 86 7.75 -10.61 0.71
C ASP A 86 9.16 -10.29 1.23
N GLU A 87 9.74 -9.15 0.83
CA GLU A 87 11.00 -8.68 1.41
C GLU A 87 10.86 -8.39 2.91
N LEU A 88 9.77 -7.73 3.31
CA LEU A 88 9.51 -7.42 4.72
C LEU A 88 9.34 -8.69 5.55
N LYS A 89 8.54 -9.66 5.10
CA LYS A 89 8.38 -10.97 5.75
C LYS A 89 9.72 -11.70 5.86
N ARG A 90 10.51 -11.72 4.79
CA ARG A 90 11.83 -12.38 4.76
C ARG A 90 12.76 -11.81 5.83
N LYS A 91 12.76 -10.49 6.04
CA LYS A 91 13.58 -9.85 7.07
C LYS A 91 13.05 -10.10 8.49
N ILE A 92 11.74 -9.93 8.71
CA ILE A 92 11.11 -10.12 10.03
C ILE A 92 11.27 -11.56 10.54
N ASN A 93 11.17 -12.55 9.64
CA ASN A 93 11.20 -13.97 10.00
C ASN A 93 12.61 -14.51 10.25
N ARG A 94 13.66 -13.67 10.21
CA ARG A 94 15.04 -14.09 10.56
C ARG A 94 15.20 -14.37 12.05
N THR A 95 14.31 -13.83 12.88
CA THR A 95 14.31 -14.01 14.33
C THR A 95 12.91 -14.32 14.85
N PRO A 96 12.78 -15.13 15.92
CA PRO A 96 11.51 -15.34 16.58
C PRO A 96 11.11 -14.11 17.41
N HIS A 97 9.79 -13.89 17.54
CA HIS A 97 9.22 -12.77 18.30
C HIS A 97 8.48 -13.28 19.54
N PRO A 98 8.80 -12.78 20.76
CA PRO A 98 8.20 -13.31 21.99
C PRO A 98 6.74 -12.87 22.19
N ASN A 99 6.30 -11.81 21.52
CA ASN A 99 4.94 -11.29 21.58
C ASN A 99 4.64 -10.37 20.39
N VAL A 100 3.37 -9.95 20.27
CA VAL A 100 2.89 -9.07 19.20
C VAL A 100 3.59 -7.70 19.20
N ASP A 101 3.95 -7.15 20.36
CA ASP A 101 4.59 -5.84 20.42
C ASP A 101 6.05 -5.88 19.92
N ALA A 102 6.78 -6.95 20.24
CA ALA A 102 8.09 -7.22 19.68
C ALA A 102 8.03 -7.42 18.15
N LEU A 103 7.00 -8.12 17.66
CA LEU A 103 6.75 -8.26 16.22
C LEU A 103 6.47 -6.90 15.56
N LYS A 104 5.61 -6.07 16.15
CA LYS A 104 5.30 -4.72 15.64
C LYS A 104 6.53 -3.82 15.63
N ALA A 105 7.39 -3.91 16.66
CA ALA A 105 8.64 -3.17 16.72
C ALA A 105 9.58 -3.58 15.59
N THR A 106 9.72 -4.88 15.35
CA THR A 106 10.52 -5.41 14.24
C THR A 106 9.96 -4.99 12.88
N ILE A 107 8.64 -5.06 12.68
CA ILE A 107 7.98 -4.58 11.45
C ILE A 107 8.34 -3.12 11.16
N ARG A 108 8.24 -2.24 12.16
CA ARG A 108 8.59 -0.82 12.01
C ARG A 108 10.05 -0.64 11.63
N MET A 109 10.95 -1.30 12.36
CA MET A 109 12.38 -1.22 12.12
C MET A 109 12.73 -1.68 10.69
N GLU A 110 12.21 -2.82 10.24
CA GLU A 110 12.50 -3.35 8.91
C GLU A 110 11.84 -2.55 7.78
N TRP A 111 10.68 -1.95 8.05
CA TRP A 111 10.02 -1.03 7.14
C TRP A 111 10.83 0.26 6.94
N ASP A 112 11.31 0.85 8.03
CA ASP A 112 12.12 2.08 8.00
C ASP A 112 13.52 1.83 7.43
N ASN A 113 14.07 0.61 7.61
CA ASN A 113 15.35 0.18 7.03
C ASN A 113 15.22 -0.39 5.60
N MET A 114 14.05 -0.30 4.98
CA MET A 114 13.88 -0.77 3.60
C MET A 114 14.63 0.17 2.65
N SER A 115 15.43 -0.42 1.75
CA SER A 115 16.24 0.35 0.81
C SER A 115 15.35 1.14 -0.16
N GLU A 116 15.65 2.43 -0.33
CA GLU A 116 15.02 3.27 -1.33
C GLU A 116 15.24 2.71 -2.74
N GLU A 117 16.45 2.20 -3.04
CA GLU A 117 16.76 1.57 -4.32
C GLU A 117 15.85 0.36 -4.59
N PHE A 118 15.61 -0.47 -3.59
CA PHE A 118 14.69 -1.61 -3.70
C PHE A 118 13.25 -1.15 -3.99
N LEU A 119 12.77 -0.11 -3.29
CA LEU A 119 11.44 0.45 -3.51
C LEU A 119 11.29 1.04 -4.92
N ILE A 120 12.27 1.82 -5.37
CA ILE A 120 12.30 2.40 -6.71
C ILE A 120 12.30 1.30 -7.77
N ASN A 121 13.13 0.28 -7.62
CA ASN A 121 13.22 -0.82 -8.58
C ASN A 121 11.92 -1.63 -8.62
N SER A 122 11.28 -1.88 -7.47
CA SER A 122 9.97 -2.54 -7.40
C SER A 122 8.87 -1.73 -8.11
N CYS A 123 8.89 -0.40 -7.99
CA CYS A 123 7.95 0.45 -8.74
C CYS A 123 8.24 0.46 -10.24
N LYS A 124 9.51 0.43 -10.65
CA LYS A 124 9.91 0.41 -12.08
C LYS A 124 9.46 -0.85 -12.80
N THR A 125 9.37 -1.99 -12.11
CA THR A 125 8.89 -3.25 -12.73
C THR A 125 7.40 -3.25 -13.04
N LEU A 126 6.62 -2.31 -12.48
CA LEU A 126 5.17 -2.25 -12.69
C LEU A 126 4.81 -2.21 -14.18
N ARG A 127 5.54 -1.43 -14.99
CA ARG A 127 5.25 -1.32 -16.42
C ARG A 127 5.40 -2.66 -17.13
N CYS A 128 6.53 -3.35 -16.93
CA CYS A 128 6.77 -4.65 -17.55
C CYS A 128 5.73 -5.68 -17.11
N ARG A 129 5.29 -5.64 -15.84
CA ARG A 129 4.23 -6.53 -15.33
C ARG A 129 2.88 -6.23 -15.99
N VAL A 130 2.52 -4.95 -16.18
CA VAL A 130 1.30 -4.57 -16.93
C VAL A 130 1.37 -5.09 -18.37
N GLU A 131 2.51 -4.92 -19.05
CA GLU A 131 2.72 -5.42 -20.41
C GLU A 131 2.56 -6.95 -20.46
N ALA A 132 3.14 -7.69 -19.50
CA ALA A 132 2.98 -9.14 -19.39
C ALA A 132 1.52 -9.56 -19.13
N VAL A 133 0.77 -8.85 -18.29
CA VAL A 133 -0.67 -9.13 -18.06
C VAL A 133 -1.47 -8.91 -19.35
N ILE A 134 -1.13 -7.88 -20.14
CA ILE A 134 -1.77 -7.64 -21.44
C ILE A 134 -1.47 -8.79 -22.42
N GLU A 135 -0.21 -9.22 -22.51
CA GLU A 135 0.20 -10.37 -23.33
C GLU A 135 -0.48 -11.68 -22.89
N ALA A 136 -0.72 -11.83 -21.59
CA ALA A 136 -1.46 -12.94 -21.01
C ALA A 136 -2.99 -12.79 -21.10
N GLU A 137 -3.50 -11.80 -21.83
CA GLU A 137 -4.94 -11.50 -21.98
C GLU A 137 -5.69 -11.35 -20.64
N GLY A 138 -5.02 -10.74 -19.65
CA GLY A 138 -5.54 -10.57 -18.30
C GLY A 138 -5.23 -11.73 -17.35
N GLY A 139 -4.42 -12.70 -17.79
CA GLY A 139 -3.89 -13.78 -16.97
C GLY A 139 -2.92 -13.30 -15.88
N GLN A 140 -2.70 -14.16 -14.89
CA GLN A 140 -1.72 -13.94 -13.82
C GLN A 140 -0.30 -14.01 -14.36
N VAL A 141 0.61 -13.23 -13.77
CA VAL A 141 2.02 -13.17 -14.16
C VAL A 141 2.93 -13.15 -12.93
N GLU A 142 4.01 -13.93 -12.97
CA GLU A 142 5.01 -14.00 -11.90
C GLU A 142 6.20 -13.07 -12.14
#